data_AF-A0A0F9EV57-F1
#
_entry.id   AF-A0A0F9EV57-F1
#
_cell.length_a   1.000
_cell.length_b   1.000
_cell.length_c   1.000
_cell.angle_alpha   90.00
_cell.angle_beta   90.00
_cell.angle_gamma   90.00
#
_symmetry.space_group_name_H-M   'P 1'
#
loop_
_entity.id
_entity.type
_entity.pdbx_description
1 polymer ?
#
loop_
_entity_poly.entity_id
_entity_poly.type
_entity_poly.pdbx_seq_one_letter_code
_entity_poly.pdbx_strand_id
1 'polypeptide(L)'
;MANSDLSRVDAEQAVRTVEGLLRDGKARPPDIRFPQSLRGVVVMAAEVLGLARTTFQDRLKRAKQLHSLEPDWSLYNPPSLPESTEEITVRERRRHSEENKHLRAQLQASHDELNAQEDIRKVLFGLTSAPLSPPSWTLRPMKRGGKLLEVPVLWGTDRQWGEVVRAEEVQYHNAYDPKIAARRYRTFIESGIDLCFNHMVNPDYPGVV
;
A
#
# COMPACT_ATOMS: atom_id res chain seq x y z
N MET A 1 -23.25 -34.12 -25.00
CA MET A 1 -22.81 -35.36 -24.32
C MET A 1 -23.83 -35.69 -23.25
N ALA A 2 -24.34 -36.91 -23.27
CA ALA A 2 -25.51 -37.35 -22.51
C ALA A 2 -25.34 -37.13 -20.99
N ASN A 3 -26.42 -36.67 -20.34
CA ASN A 3 -26.59 -36.73 -18.89
C ASN A 3 -26.53 -38.20 -18.50
N SER A 4 -25.36 -38.70 -18.09
CA SER A 4 -25.30 -39.90 -17.29
C SER A 4 -25.95 -39.57 -15.94
N ASP A 5 -27.00 -40.31 -15.60
CA ASP A 5 -27.58 -40.26 -14.27
C ASP A 5 -26.46 -40.50 -13.25
N LEU A 6 -26.41 -39.66 -12.21
CA LEU A 6 -25.38 -39.77 -11.19
C LEU A 6 -25.52 -41.14 -10.51
N SER A 7 -24.50 -41.99 -10.69
CA SER A 7 -24.45 -43.28 -10.02
C SER A 7 -24.53 -43.09 -8.51
N ARG A 8 -25.31 -43.95 -7.84
CA ARG A 8 -25.43 -43.92 -6.37
C ARG A 8 -24.06 -44.01 -5.69
N VAL A 9 -23.13 -44.77 -6.28
CA VAL A 9 -21.75 -44.91 -5.78
C VAL A 9 -21.00 -43.56 -5.80
N ASP A 10 -21.14 -42.79 -6.88
CA ASP A 10 -20.50 -41.47 -7.02
C ASP A 10 -21.11 -40.45 -6.05
N ALA A 11 -22.43 -40.56 -5.79
CA ALA A 11 -23.13 -39.74 -4.82
C ALA A 11 -22.68 -40.04 -3.38
N GLU A 12 -22.60 -41.31 -3.00
CA GLU A 12 -22.11 -41.75 -1.69
C GLU A 12 -20.64 -41.37 -1.47
N GLN A 13 -19.80 -41.50 -2.50
CA GLN A 13 -18.40 -41.09 -2.44
C GLN A 13 -18.27 -39.58 -2.18
N ALA A 14 -19.06 -38.76 -2.88
CA ALA A 14 -19.04 -37.31 -2.70
C ALA A 14 -19.44 -36.89 -1.28
N VAL A 15 -20.49 -37.51 -0.72
CA VAL A 15 -20.95 -37.25 0.65
C VAL A 15 -19.91 -37.67 1.68
N ARG A 16 -19.36 -38.90 1.56
CA ARG A 16 -18.33 -39.40 2.48
C ARG A 16 -17.07 -38.53 2.49
N THR A 17 -16.65 -38.01 1.34
CA THR A 17 -15.48 -37.11 1.26
C THR A 17 -15.74 -35.81 2.01
N VAL A 18 -16.94 -35.23 1.90
CA VAL A 18 -17.31 -34.02 2.67
C VAL A 18 -17.32 -34.33 4.16
N GLU A 19 -17.96 -35.41 4.58
CA GLU A 19 -18.05 -35.81 5.99
C GLU A 19 -16.67 -36.08 6.61
N GLY A 20 -15.76 -36.73 5.87
CA GLY A 20 -14.38 -36.95 6.31
C GLY A 20 -13.62 -35.63 6.53
N LEU A 21 -13.78 -34.68 5.62
CA LEU A 21 -13.15 -33.35 5.74
C LEU A 21 -13.72 -32.52 6.89
N LEU A 22 -15.01 -32.68 7.20
CA LEU A 22 -15.66 -32.03 8.35
C LEU A 22 -15.20 -32.64 9.68
N ARG A 23 -15.11 -33.98 9.76
CA ARG A 23 -14.61 -34.69 10.95
C ARG A 23 -13.15 -34.37 11.27
N ASP A 24 -12.33 -34.22 10.24
CA ASP A 24 -10.92 -33.85 10.36
C ASP A 24 -10.70 -32.38 10.79
N GLY A 25 -11.75 -31.54 10.79
CA GLY A 25 -11.66 -30.11 11.10
C GLY A 25 -10.84 -29.27 10.09
N LYS A 26 -10.46 -29.86 8.95
CA LYS A 26 -9.58 -29.26 7.93
C LYS A 26 -10.29 -28.29 6.99
N ALA A 27 -11.62 -28.31 6.98
CA ALA A 27 -12.40 -27.48 6.07
C ALA A 27 -13.66 -26.93 6.72
N ARG A 28 -14.08 -25.74 6.28
CA ARG A 28 -15.27 -25.08 6.85
C ARG A 28 -16.55 -25.44 6.08
N PRO A 29 -17.70 -25.57 6.77
CA PRO A 29 -19.02 -25.65 6.15
C PRO A 29 -19.35 -24.41 5.30
N PRO A 30 -20.24 -24.53 4.30
CA PRO A 30 -20.62 -23.41 3.43
C PRO A 30 -21.30 -22.24 4.16
N ASP A 31 -22.02 -22.51 5.26
CA ASP A 31 -22.80 -21.49 5.99
C ASP A 31 -21.96 -20.65 6.97
N ILE A 32 -20.75 -21.11 7.32
CA ILE A 32 -19.88 -20.42 8.29
C ILE A 32 -18.87 -19.54 7.54
N ARG A 33 -18.85 -18.24 7.85
CA ARG A 33 -17.93 -17.26 7.21
C ARG A 33 -16.55 -17.18 7.87
N PHE A 34 -16.40 -17.70 9.09
CA PHE A 34 -15.17 -17.69 9.90
C PHE A 34 -14.79 -19.11 10.33
N PRO A 35 -13.51 -19.45 10.55
CA PRO A 35 -12.30 -18.63 10.39
C PRO A 35 -11.88 -18.48 8.91
N GLN A 36 -11.22 -17.36 8.58
CA GLN A 36 -10.74 -17.06 7.21
C GLN A 36 -9.56 -17.93 6.78
N SER A 37 -8.88 -18.59 7.72
CA SER A 37 -7.74 -19.47 7.48
C SER A 37 -8.12 -20.84 6.88
N LEU A 38 -9.36 -21.28 7.06
CA LEU A 38 -9.84 -22.56 6.53
C LEU A 38 -10.45 -22.40 5.14
N ARG A 39 -10.06 -23.30 4.23
CA ARG A 39 -10.67 -23.40 2.90
C ARG A 39 -12.09 -23.98 3.00
N GLY A 40 -12.95 -23.61 2.05
CA GLY A 40 -14.32 -24.14 1.96
C GLY A 40 -14.33 -25.64 1.68
N VAL A 41 -15.14 -26.40 2.41
CA VAL A 41 -15.22 -27.87 2.29
C VAL A 41 -15.56 -28.36 0.90
N VAL A 42 -16.41 -27.62 0.17
CA VAL A 42 -16.77 -27.93 -1.22
C VAL A 42 -15.57 -27.80 -2.18
N VAL A 43 -14.66 -26.87 -1.90
CA VAL A 43 -13.45 -26.68 -2.72
C VAL A 43 -12.45 -27.80 -2.44
N MET A 44 -12.20 -28.08 -1.16
CA MET A 44 -11.31 -29.16 -0.72
C MET A 44 -11.79 -30.53 -1.21
N ALA A 45 -13.09 -30.81 -1.10
CA ALA A 45 -13.67 -32.08 -1.55
C ALA A 45 -13.60 -32.27 -3.07
N ALA A 46 -13.76 -31.19 -3.85
CA ALA A 46 -13.60 -31.23 -5.30
C ALA A 46 -12.15 -31.55 -5.70
N GLU A 47 -11.16 -30.94 -5.02
CA GLU A 47 -9.73 -31.21 -5.24
C GLU A 47 -9.37 -32.67 -4.92
N VAL A 48 -9.85 -33.21 -3.79
CA VAL A 48 -9.60 -34.61 -3.38
C VAL A 48 -10.12 -35.60 -4.41
N LEU A 49 -11.24 -35.30 -5.08
CA LEU A 49 -11.82 -36.14 -6.12
C LEU A 49 -11.33 -35.79 -7.53
N GLY A 50 -10.43 -34.81 -7.69
CA GLY A 50 -9.93 -34.36 -8.99
C GLY A 50 -11.00 -33.74 -9.89
N LEU A 51 -12.07 -33.19 -9.32
CA LEU A 51 -13.20 -32.60 -10.04
C LEU A 51 -13.15 -31.07 -10.02
N ALA A 52 -13.70 -30.44 -11.06
CA ALA A 52 -13.96 -29.01 -11.00
C ALA A 52 -15.00 -28.70 -9.90
N ARG A 53 -14.82 -27.59 -9.19
CA ARG A 53 -15.70 -27.15 -8.09
C ARG A 53 -17.19 -27.12 -8.50
N THR A 54 -17.48 -26.61 -9.69
CA THR A 54 -18.85 -26.52 -10.24
C THR A 54 -19.45 -27.90 -10.46
N THR A 55 -18.67 -28.82 -11.04
CA THR A 55 -19.07 -30.23 -11.23
C THR A 55 -19.36 -30.93 -9.91
N PHE A 56 -18.55 -30.68 -8.88
CA PHE A 56 -18.76 -31.25 -7.56
C PHE A 56 -20.01 -30.66 -6.86
N GLN A 57 -20.25 -29.36 -7.00
CA GLN A 57 -21.47 -28.72 -6.51
C GLN A 57 -22.73 -29.29 -7.16
N ASP A 58 -22.71 -29.49 -8.48
CA ASP A 58 -23.84 -30.08 -9.20
C ASP A 58 -24.05 -31.56 -8.83
N ARG A 59 -22.95 -32.28 -8.56
CA ARG A 59 -22.99 -33.66 -8.04
C ARG A 59 -23.67 -33.73 -6.66
N LEU A 60 -23.34 -32.84 -5.72
CA LEU A 60 -24.00 -32.78 -4.41
C LEU A 60 -25.49 -32.41 -4.52
N LYS A 61 -25.85 -31.47 -5.40
CA LYS A 61 -27.27 -31.13 -5.66
C LYS A 61 -28.05 -32.31 -6.22
N ARG A 62 -27.46 -33.05 -7.17
CA ARG A 62 -28.08 -34.26 -7.75
C ARG A 62 -28.15 -35.41 -6.76
N ALA A 63 -27.16 -35.58 -5.88
CA ALA A 63 -27.18 -36.58 -4.81
C ALA A 63 -28.38 -36.39 -3.86
N LYS A 64 -28.67 -35.14 -3.50
CA LYS A 64 -29.89 -34.76 -2.75
C LYS A 64 -31.17 -35.09 -3.51
N GLN A 65 -31.24 -34.69 -4.79
CA GLN A 65 -32.46 -34.83 -5.60
C GLN A 65 -32.80 -36.28 -5.97
N LEU A 66 -31.80 -37.09 -6.32
CA LEU A 66 -32.00 -38.44 -6.85
C LEU A 66 -31.94 -39.53 -5.79
N HIS A 67 -31.05 -39.36 -4.79
CA HIS A 67 -30.75 -40.41 -3.80
C HIS A 67 -31.08 -40.00 -2.36
N SER A 68 -31.61 -38.78 -2.15
CA SER A 68 -31.88 -38.21 -0.81
C SER A 68 -30.66 -38.26 0.13
N LEU A 69 -29.45 -38.20 -0.44
CA LEU A 69 -28.19 -38.22 0.30
C LEU A 69 -27.71 -36.78 0.50
N GLU A 70 -27.55 -36.37 1.76
CA GLU A 70 -27.01 -35.08 2.15
C GLU A 70 -25.82 -35.27 3.10
N PRO A 71 -24.74 -34.46 2.97
CA PRO A 71 -23.69 -34.44 3.97
C PRO A 71 -24.22 -33.95 5.31
N ASP A 72 -23.84 -34.65 6.38
CA ASP A 72 -24.10 -34.18 7.73
C ASP A 72 -23.16 -33.01 8.09
N TRP A 73 -23.70 -31.80 7.98
CA TRP A 73 -22.97 -30.57 8.29
C TRP A 73 -22.69 -30.38 9.79
N SER A 74 -23.38 -31.14 10.66
CA SER A 74 -23.18 -31.08 12.11
C SER A 74 -21.88 -31.76 12.56
N LEU A 75 -21.24 -32.54 11.69
CA LEU A 75 -19.94 -33.18 11.92
C LEU A 75 -18.76 -32.20 11.95
N TYR A 76 -19.01 -30.92 11.69
CA TYR A 76 -17.97 -29.90 11.78
C TYR A 76 -17.52 -29.70 13.23
N ASN A 77 -16.29 -30.11 13.53
CA ASN A 77 -15.60 -29.67 14.72
C ASN A 77 -14.78 -28.42 14.36
N PRO A 78 -15.16 -27.21 14.83
CA PRO A 78 -14.33 -26.04 14.61
C PRO A 78 -12.94 -26.33 15.18
N PRO A 79 -11.84 -25.99 14.47
CA PRO A 79 -10.56 -26.03 15.13
C PRO A 79 -10.69 -25.16 16.36
N SER A 80 -10.41 -25.74 17.53
CA SER A 80 -10.21 -24.95 18.73
C SER A 80 -9.29 -23.82 18.31
N LEU A 81 -9.76 -22.57 18.42
CA LEU A 81 -8.85 -21.43 18.36
C LEU A 81 -7.64 -21.86 19.18
N PRO A 82 -6.39 -21.71 18.69
CA PRO A 82 -5.28 -21.79 19.62
C PRO A 82 -5.71 -20.87 20.75
N GLU A 83 -5.91 -21.43 21.95
CA GLU A 83 -6.11 -20.61 23.12
C GLU A 83 -4.99 -19.61 23.02
N SER A 84 -5.37 -18.34 22.82
CA SER A 84 -4.42 -17.26 22.61
C SER A 84 -3.82 -17.01 23.98
N THR A 85 -2.97 -17.94 24.36
CA THR A 85 -2.20 -17.97 25.58
C THR A 85 -0.81 -18.43 25.17
N GLU A 86 -0.22 -17.73 24.21
CA GLU A 86 1.00 -17.05 24.64
C GLU A 86 0.54 -16.23 25.85
N GLU A 87 0.79 -16.75 27.05
CA GLU A 87 0.59 -16.02 28.30
C GLU A 87 1.43 -14.77 28.19
N ILE A 88 0.89 -13.71 27.56
CA ILE A 88 1.49 -12.40 27.52
C ILE A 88 1.67 -12.07 28.98
N THR A 89 2.92 -12.08 29.42
CA THR A 89 3.26 -11.90 30.82
C THR A 89 2.61 -10.60 31.27
N VAL A 90 2.17 -10.50 32.52
CA VAL A 90 1.54 -9.26 33.05
C VAL A 90 2.38 -8.02 32.72
N ARG A 91 3.71 -8.20 32.62
CA ARG A 91 4.69 -7.22 32.16
C ARG A 91 4.52 -6.77 30.71
N GLU A 92 4.35 -7.69 29.77
CA GLU A 92 4.15 -7.36 28.35
C GLU A 92 2.79 -6.70 28.11
N ARG A 93 1.74 -7.16 28.80
CA ARG A 93 0.41 -6.52 28.73
C ARG A 93 0.48 -5.07 29.22
N ARG A 94 1.22 -4.84 30.30
CA ARG A 94 1.45 -3.48 30.83
C ARG A 94 2.27 -2.64 29.85
N ARG A 95 3.34 -3.19 29.27
CA ARG A 95 4.16 -2.51 28.24
C ARG A 95 3.30 -2.09 27.05
N HIS A 96 2.51 -3.00 26.50
CA HIS A 96 1.64 -2.69 25.36
C HIS A 96 0.54 -1.68 25.73
N SER A 97 0.03 -1.71 26.96
CA SER A 97 -0.93 -0.71 27.43
C SER A 97 -0.30 0.68 27.54
N GLU A 98 0.92 0.77 28.10
CA GLU A 98 1.68 2.02 28.21
C GLU A 98 2.07 2.57 26.83
N GLU A 99 2.49 1.70 25.90
CA GLU A 99 2.80 2.05 24.51
C GLU A 99 1.56 2.56 23.77
N ASN A 100 0.42 1.87 23.89
CA ASN A 100 -0.84 2.33 23.31
C ASN A 100 -1.27 3.69 23.87
N LYS A 101 -1.10 3.91 25.17
CA LYS A 101 -1.40 5.21 25.79
C LYS A 101 -0.48 6.29 25.25
N HIS A 102 0.81 5.99 25.11
CA HIS A 102 1.80 6.93 24.55
C HIS A 102 1.51 7.29 23.10
N LEU A 103 1.26 6.28 22.25
CA LEU A 103 0.91 6.49 20.84
C LEU A 103 -0.38 7.29 20.66
N ARG A 104 -1.40 7.02 21.50
CA ARG A 104 -2.64 7.82 21.50
C ARG A 104 -2.39 9.27 21.89
N ALA A 105 -1.52 9.51 22.87
CA ALA A 105 -1.16 10.87 23.27
C ALA A 105 -0.41 11.61 22.16
N GLN A 106 0.52 10.95 21.46
CA GLN A 106 1.22 11.52 20.30
C GLN A 106 0.25 11.86 19.16
N LEU A 107 -0.68 10.94 18.84
CA LEU A 107 -1.71 11.17 17.82
C LEU A 107 -2.59 12.37 18.17
N GLN A 108 -3.01 12.48 19.44
CA GLN A 108 -3.80 13.62 19.89
C GLN A 108 -3.02 14.93 19.74
N ALA A 109 -1.77 14.97 20.20
CA ALA A 109 -0.93 16.16 20.09
C ALA A 109 -0.71 16.58 18.63
N SER A 110 -0.45 15.62 17.74
CA SER A 110 -0.32 15.90 16.30
C SER A 110 -1.62 16.42 15.69
N HIS A 111 -2.77 15.89 16.12
CA HIS A 111 -4.06 16.37 15.65
C HIS A 111 -4.35 17.80 16.13
N ASP A 112 -4.03 18.10 17.38
CA ASP A 112 -4.18 19.45 17.94
C ASP A 112 -3.29 20.46 17.21
N GLU A 113 -2.05 20.08 16.87
CA GLU A 113 -1.14 20.91 16.06
C GLU A 113 -1.69 21.17 14.65
N LEU A 114 -2.18 20.14 13.97
CA LEU A 114 -2.80 20.29 12.64
C LEU A 114 -4.03 21.21 12.67
N ASN A 115 -4.86 21.08 13.71
CA ASN A 115 -6.02 21.94 13.89
C ASN A 115 -5.60 23.39 14.13
N ALA A 116 -4.59 23.62 14.97
CA ALA A 116 -4.05 24.97 15.19
C ALA A 116 -3.49 25.58 13.90
N GLN A 117 -2.79 24.79 13.08
CA GLN A 117 -2.30 25.23 11.76
C GLN A 117 -3.45 25.58 10.80
N GLU A 118 -4.50 24.77 10.77
CA GLU A 118 -5.70 25.04 9.97
C GLU A 118 -6.44 26.29 10.45
N ASP A 119 -6.51 26.52 11.76
CA ASP A 119 -7.12 27.73 12.32
C ASP A 119 -6.30 28.98 11.97
N ILE A 120 -4.96 28.91 12.08
CA ILE A 120 -4.06 29.97 11.60
C ILE A 120 -4.28 30.23 10.11
N ARG A 121 -4.34 29.17 9.30
CA ARG A 121 -4.56 29.25 7.85
C ARG A 121 -5.88 29.94 7.50
N LYS A 122 -6.97 29.64 8.24
CA LYS A 122 -8.28 30.25 8.04
C LYS A 122 -8.32 31.71 8.51
N VAL A 123 -7.81 32.00 9.70
CA VAL A 123 -7.93 33.32 10.34
C VAL A 123 -6.99 34.34 9.71
N LEU A 124 -5.71 34.00 9.55
CA LEU A 124 -4.71 34.96 9.06
C LEU A 124 -4.75 35.13 7.54
N PHE A 125 -4.93 34.04 6.80
CA PHE A 125 -4.82 34.07 5.34
C PHE A 125 -6.17 34.05 4.63
N GLY A 126 -7.29 33.91 5.36
CA GLY A 126 -8.61 33.77 4.75
C GLY A 126 -8.71 32.54 3.82
N LEU A 127 -7.77 31.60 3.94
CA LEU A 127 -7.67 30.42 3.09
C LEU A 127 -8.69 29.39 3.55
N THR A 128 -9.96 29.62 3.21
CA THR A 128 -10.99 28.58 3.31
C THR A 128 -10.59 27.37 2.45
N SER A 129 -10.98 26.17 2.87
CA SER A 129 -10.80 24.90 2.14
C SER A 129 -11.65 24.83 0.85
N ALA A 130 -11.64 25.90 0.04
CA ALA A 130 -12.18 25.86 -1.29
C ALA A 130 -11.32 24.88 -2.12
N PRO A 131 -11.94 24.00 -2.93
CA PRO A 131 -11.18 23.18 -3.84
C PRO A 131 -10.36 24.10 -4.75
N LEU A 132 -9.03 23.97 -4.68
CA LEU A 132 -8.11 24.69 -5.54
C LEU A 132 -8.27 24.16 -6.97
N SER A 133 -9.26 24.67 -7.69
CA SER A 133 -9.36 24.43 -9.12
C SER A 133 -8.32 25.29 -9.82
N PRO A 134 -7.38 24.72 -10.58
CA PRO A 134 -6.45 25.53 -11.36
C PRO A 134 -7.27 26.46 -12.29
N PRO A 135 -6.88 27.73 -12.43
CA PRO A 135 -7.63 28.65 -13.26
C PRO A 135 -7.65 28.17 -14.72
N SER A 136 -8.69 28.54 -15.48
CA SER A 136 -8.92 28.06 -16.85
C SER A 136 -7.81 28.41 -17.85
N TRP A 137 -6.98 29.40 -17.53
CA TRP A 137 -5.80 29.78 -18.30
C TRP A 137 -4.57 28.91 -18.01
N THR A 138 -4.66 27.98 -17.06
CA THR A 138 -3.57 27.04 -16.75
C THR A 138 -3.38 26.09 -17.92
N LEU A 139 -2.15 26.02 -18.43
CA LEU A 139 -1.79 25.09 -19.50
C LEU A 139 -2.10 23.65 -19.06
N ARG A 140 -2.66 22.86 -19.99
CA ARG A 140 -2.89 21.43 -19.72
C ARG A 140 -1.53 20.78 -19.45
N PRO A 141 -1.41 19.93 -18.41
CA PRO A 141 -0.16 19.23 -18.15
C PRO A 141 0.23 18.43 -19.38
N MET A 142 1.47 18.62 -19.84
CA MET A 142 1.95 17.92 -21.02
C MET A 142 2.00 16.42 -20.74
N LYS A 143 1.70 15.59 -21.76
CA LYS A 143 1.81 14.13 -21.63
C LYS A 143 3.25 13.78 -21.23
N ARG A 144 3.40 12.95 -20.18
CA ARG A 144 4.71 12.43 -19.75
C ARG A 144 5.44 11.79 -20.93
N GLY A 145 6.69 12.19 -21.17
CA GLY A 145 7.58 11.59 -22.16
C GLY A 145 7.59 12.23 -23.56
N GLY A 146 6.88 13.35 -23.78
CA GLY A 146 7.07 14.13 -25.00
C GLY A 146 8.45 14.79 -25.04
N LYS A 147 9.11 14.85 -26.21
CA LYS A 147 10.29 15.69 -26.42
C LYS A 147 9.89 17.14 -26.20
N LEU A 148 10.45 17.79 -25.17
CA LEU A 148 10.27 19.22 -24.96
C LEU A 148 11.54 19.91 -25.44
N LEU A 149 11.38 20.85 -26.37
CA LEU A 149 12.45 21.75 -26.75
C LEU A 149 12.59 22.77 -25.61
N GLU A 150 13.67 22.67 -24.85
CA GLU A 150 13.90 23.50 -23.68
C GLU A 150 15.18 24.32 -23.89
N VAL A 151 15.24 25.52 -23.33
CA VAL A 151 16.47 26.32 -23.28
C VAL A 151 16.77 26.56 -21.82
N PRO A 152 17.76 25.85 -21.23
CA PRO A 152 18.15 26.08 -19.84
C PRO A 152 18.64 27.50 -19.68
N VAL A 153 18.22 28.15 -18.59
CA VAL A 153 18.63 29.51 -18.23
C VAL A 153 19.37 29.45 -16.90
N LEU A 154 20.67 29.72 -16.91
CA LEU A 154 21.52 29.74 -15.72
C LEU A 154 21.68 31.17 -15.20
N TRP A 155 20.84 31.53 -14.23
CA TRP A 155 20.85 32.85 -13.66
C TRP A 155 22.00 33.05 -12.66
N GLY A 156 23.05 33.75 -13.09
CA GLY A 156 24.30 33.94 -12.33
C GLY A 156 24.58 35.39 -11.93
N THR A 157 23.58 36.13 -11.44
CA THR A 157 23.76 37.56 -11.07
C THR A 157 24.58 37.76 -9.80
N ASP A 158 25.23 38.92 -9.72
CA ASP A 158 25.98 39.42 -8.56
C ASP A 158 27.12 38.52 -8.07
N ARG A 159 28.14 38.34 -8.92
CA ARG A 159 29.37 37.63 -8.55
C ARG A 159 30.50 38.59 -8.24
N GLN A 160 30.91 38.61 -6.99
CA GLN A 160 31.95 39.50 -6.49
C GLN A 160 33.32 38.82 -6.54
N TRP A 161 33.91 38.74 -7.73
CA TRP A 161 35.20 38.05 -7.93
C TRP A 161 36.41 38.70 -7.26
N GLY A 162 36.29 39.98 -6.85
CA GLY A 162 37.37 40.75 -6.24
C GLY A 162 37.26 40.89 -4.71
N GLU A 163 36.24 40.33 -4.09
CA GLU A 163 36.04 40.45 -2.65
C GLU A 163 36.87 39.41 -1.88
N VAL A 164 37.39 39.81 -0.73
CA VAL A 164 38.00 38.90 0.25
C VAL A 164 37.33 39.15 1.59
N VAL A 165 36.60 38.16 2.08
CA VAL A 165 35.95 38.17 3.39
C VAL A 165 36.68 37.17 4.27
N ARG A 166 37.33 37.67 5.31
CA ARG A 166 38.14 36.83 6.19
C ARG A 166 37.23 36.01 7.08
N ALA A 167 37.59 34.76 7.36
CA ALA A 167 36.76 33.86 8.14
C ALA A 167 36.41 34.45 9.52
N GLU A 168 37.34 35.18 10.14
CA GLU A 168 37.15 35.80 11.45
C GLU A 168 36.04 36.87 11.46
N GLU A 169 35.84 37.56 10.33
CA GLU A 169 34.82 38.63 10.18
C GLU A 169 33.40 38.07 10.12
N VAL A 170 33.27 36.78 9.82
CA VAL A 170 31.99 36.07 9.60
C VAL A 170 31.86 34.85 10.51
N GLN A 171 32.47 34.90 11.71
CA GLN A 171 32.38 33.83 12.72
C GLN A 171 32.78 32.45 12.17
N TYR A 172 33.76 32.43 11.27
CA TYR A 172 34.26 31.26 10.55
C TYR A 172 33.24 30.56 9.64
N HIS A 173 32.14 31.23 9.31
CA HIS A 173 31.15 30.78 8.34
C HIS A 173 31.27 31.57 7.03
N ASN A 174 31.13 30.92 5.88
CA ASN A 174 31.07 31.61 4.58
C ASN A 174 32.25 32.55 4.26
N ALA A 175 33.44 32.25 4.77
CA ALA A 175 34.67 32.90 4.31
C ALA A 175 34.73 32.91 2.77
N TYR A 176 35.26 34.00 2.22
CA TYR A 176 35.23 34.23 0.78
C TYR A 176 36.58 34.75 0.30
N ASP A 177 37.05 34.18 -0.80
CA ASP A 177 38.21 34.65 -1.54
C ASP A 177 38.00 34.29 -3.03
N PRO A 178 38.81 34.83 -3.95
CA PRO A 178 38.70 34.53 -5.38
C PRO A 178 38.84 33.03 -5.74
N LYS A 179 39.53 32.22 -4.94
CA LYS A 179 39.63 30.77 -5.16
C LYS A 179 38.32 30.07 -4.76
N ILE A 180 37.70 30.48 -3.67
CA ILE A 180 36.37 30.03 -3.24
C ILE A 180 35.33 30.45 -4.29
N ALA A 181 35.40 31.68 -4.79
CA ALA A 181 34.56 32.17 -5.89
C ALA A 181 34.67 31.27 -7.13
N ALA A 182 35.89 30.97 -7.57
CA ALA A 182 36.16 30.10 -8.73
C ALA A 182 35.57 28.70 -8.54
N ARG A 183 35.79 28.10 -7.37
CA ARG A 183 35.25 26.78 -7.04
C ARG A 183 33.72 26.78 -7.00
N ARG A 184 33.10 27.75 -6.35
CA ARG A 184 31.63 27.89 -6.30
C ARG A 184 31.05 28.09 -7.68
N TYR A 185 31.71 28.88 -8.54
CA TYR A 185 31.25 29.10 -9.90
C TYR A 185 31.34 27.82 -10.74
N ARG A 186 32.43 27.06 -10.60
CA ARG A 186 32.56 25.76 -11.23
C ARG A 186 31.43 24.82 -10.81
N THR A 187 31.17 24.72 -9.51
CA THR A 187 30.06 23.91 -8.98
C THR A 187 28.72 24.37 -9.53
N PHE A 188 28.45 25.68 -9.60
CA PHE A 188 27.23 26.22 -10.19
C PHE A 188 27.02 25.75 -11.64
N ILE A 189 28.07 25.79 -12.47
CA ILE A 189 28.00 25.32 -13.86
C ILE A 189 27.84 23.80 -13.92
N GLU A 190 28.64 23.05 -13.15
CA GLU A 190 28.60 21.58 -13.12
C GLU A 190 27.22 21.07 -12.66
N SER A 191 26.63 21.69 -11.63
CA SER A 191 25.27 21.37 -11.18
C SER A 191 24.21 21.71 -12.22
N GLY A 192 24.39 22.82 -12.96
CA GLY A 192 23.52 23.16 -14.09
C GLY A 192 23.54 22.10 -15.19
N ILE A 193 24.74 21.65 -15.56
CA ILE A 193 24.94 20.57 -16.55
C ILE A 193 24.32 19.27 -16.03
N ASP A 194 24.60 18.89 -14.78
CA ASP A 194 24.06 17.66 -14.18
C ASP A 194 22.53 17.66 -14.24
N LEU A 195 21.89 18.74 -13.81
CA LEU A 195 20.44 18.88 -13.86
C LEU A 195 19.90 18.72 -15.28
N CYS A 196 20.58 19.34 -16.25
CA CYS A 196 20.16 19.31 -17.65
C CYS A 196 20.23 17.90 -18.26
N PHE A 197 21.27 17.12 -17.96
CA PHE A 197 21.53 15.87 -18.69
C PHE A 197 21.21 14.60 -17.92
N ASN A 198 21.22 14.64 -16.58
CA ASN A 198 21.04 13.43 -15.75
C ASN A 198 19.67 13.39 -15.05
N HIS A 199 18.95 14.51 -14.95
CA HIS A 199 17.66 14.58 -14.23
C HIS A 199 16.45 14.83 -15.13
N MET A 200 16.66 14.98 -16.44
CA MET A 200 15.61 15.20 -17.43
C MET A 200 15.34 13.94 -18.26
N VAL A 201 14.08 13.66 -18.59
CA VAL A 201 13.63 12.38 -19.16
C VAL A 201 13.95 12.25 -20.67
N ASN A 202 14.03 13.35 -21.40
CA ASN A 202 14.35 13.37 -22.84
C ASN A 202 14.81 14.77 -23.29
N PRO A 203 15.96 15.26 -22.77
CA PRO A 203 16.41 16.61 -23.03
C PRO A 203 16.82 16.82 -24.49
N ASP A 204 16.31 17.88 -25.11
CA ASP A 204 16.73 18.36 -26.43
C ASP A 204 16.93 19.88 -26.34
N TYR A 205 18.18 20.29 -26.09
CA TYR A 205 18.54 21.69 -25.85
C TYR A 205 19.19 22.28 -27.11
N PRO A 206 18.53 23.21 -27.84
CA PRO A 206 19.13 23.89 -28.98
C PRO A 206 20.16 24.95 -28.55
N GLY A 207 20.23 25.28 -27.25
CA GLY A 207 21.16 26.25 -26.67
C GLY A 207 20.98 26.40 -25.16
N VAL A 208 21.76 27.30 -24.56
CA VAL A 208 21.73 27.66 -23.13
C VAL A 208 21.87 29.18 -23.01
N VAL A 209 21.22 29.78 -22.00
CA VAL A 209 21.31 31.22 -21.67
C VAL A 209 21.94 31.41 -20.29
#